data_AF-A0A109V4S6-F1
#
_entry.id   AF-A0A109V4S6-F1
#
_cell.length_a   1.000
_cell.length_b   1.000
_cell.length_c   1.000
_cell.angle_alpha   90.00
_cell.angle_beta   90.00
_cell.angle_gamma   90.00
#
_symmetry.space_group_name_H-M   'P 1'
#
loop_
_entity.id
_entity.type
_entity.pdbx_description
1 polymer ?
#
loop_
_entity_poly.entity_id
_entity_poly.type
_entity_poly.pdbx_seq_one_letter_code
_entity_poly.pdbx_strand_id
1 'polypeptide(L)'
;MLFTHLSGASGAKVLDLGSAMGYSTLWISKALEEACSGQCDVIAVEVRGDRVKAAQDFFRGVELKRAKVSFAEGDAVGLLEGVDDESIDAAFVDVHVCMYPKVAELLLRKLKRGGLAVFHNAIRPPLLPRPSRC
;
A
#
# COMPACT_ATOMS: atom_id res chain seq x y z
N MET A 1 11.66 5.79 6.05
CA MET A 1 11.80 4.34 5.77
C MET A 1 11.75 4.06 4.28
N LEU A 2 10.63 4.32 3.58
CA LEU A 2 10.53 4.03 2.13
C LEU A 2 11.60 4.74 1.29
N PHE A 3 11.87 6.02 1.55
CA PHE A 3 12.94 6.75 0.86
C PHE A 3 14.29 6.03 0.97
N THR A 4 14.70 5.69 2.19
CA THR A 4 15.98 5.00 2.45
C THR A 4 16.00 3.60 1.83
N HIS A 5 14.89 2.87 1.92
CA HIS A 5 14.80 1.49 1.45
C HIS A 5 14.83 1.38 -0.09
N LEU A 6 14.26 2.36 -0.78
CA LEU A 6 14.08 2.36 -2.23
C LEU A 6 14.98 3.39 -2.94
N SER A 7 15.97 3.94 -2.24
CA SER A 7 16.90 4.92 -2.80
C SER A 7 17.67 4.33 -3.97
N GLY A 8 17.60 4.98 -5.13
CA GLY A 8 18.22 4.54 -6.38
C GLY A 8 17.46 3.43 -7.10
N ALA A 9 16.34 2.93 -6.56
CA ALA A 9 15.56 1.88 -7.21
C ALA A 9 14.91 2.37 -8.51
N SER A 10 14.67 1.43 -9.43
CA SER A 10 13.90 1.63 -10.66
C SER A 10 12.98 0.43 -10.86
N GLY A 11 11.73 0.68 -11.24
CA GLY A 11 10.70 -0.35 -11.36
C GLY A 11 10.20 -0.91 -10.02
N ALA A 12 10.40 -0.19 -8.92
CA ALA A 12 9.92 -0.63 -7.61
C ALA A 12 8.38 -0.60 -7.55
N LYS A 13 7.77 -1.61 -6.93
CA LYS A 13 6.33 -1.73 -6.74
C LYS A 13 5.99 -1.64 -5.26
N VAL A 14 5.17 -0.67 -4.89
CA VAL A 14 4.73 -0.44 -3.52
C VAL A 14 3.21 -0.58 -3.40
N LEU A 15 2.76 -1.31 -2.38
CA LEU A 15 1.34 -1.46 -2.06
C LEU A 15 0.93 -0.53 -0.92
N ASP A 16 -0.24 0.08 -1.03
CA ASP A 16 -0.94 0.81 0.02
C ASP A 16 -2.29 0.12 0.30
N LEU A 17 -2.31 -0.72 1.33
CA LEU A 17 -3.43 -1.59 1.67
C LEU A 17 -4.35 -0.92 2.69
N GLY A 18 -5.53 -0.47 2.26
CA GLY A 18 -6.43 0.35 3.06
C GLY A 18 -6.20 1.85 2.87
N SER A 19 -6.11 2.29 1.61
CA SER A 19 -5.66 3.65 1.27
C SER A 19 -6.62 4.77 1.65
N ALA A 20 -7.86 4.45 2.04
CA ALA A 20 -8.92 5.42 2.30
C ALA A 20 -9.01 6.47 1.18
N MET A 21 -8.87 7.75 1.49
CA MET A 21 -8.91 8.87 0.53
C MET A 21 -7.52 9.26 -0.03
N GLY A 22 -6.51 8.42 0.16
CA GLY A 22 -5.20 8.56 -0.51
C GLY A 22 -4.14 9.36 0.24
N TYR A 23 -4.28 9.61 1.54
CA TYR A 23 -3.29 10.39 2.31
C TYR A 23 -1.96 9.64 2.47
N SER A 24 -1.99 8.38 2.89
CA SER A 24 -0.80 7.50 2.91
C SER A 24 -0.21 7.37 1.51
N THR A 25 -1.06 7.15 0.51
CA THR A 25 -0.67 7.05 -0.90
C THR A 25 0.13 8.27 -1.36
N LEU A 26 -0.28 9.49 -0.98
CA LEU A 26 0.43 10.71 -1.34
C LEU A 26 1.85 10.75 -0.76
N TRP A 27 2.00 10.40 0.52
CA TRP A 27 3.31 10.39 1.16
C TRP A 27 4.22 9.29 0.63
N ILE A 28 3.67 8.11 0.35
CA ILE A 28 4.38 7.02 -0.33
C ILE A 28 4.86 7.50 -1.70
N SER A 29 3.98 8.11 -2.50
CA SER A 29 4.29 8.60 -3.84
C SER A 29 5.39 9.66 -3.81
N LYS A 30 5.32 10.62 -2.88
CA LYS A 30 6.38 11.63 -2.70
C LYS A 30 7.72 11.01 -2.31
N ALA A 31 7.71 10.01 -1.43
CA ALA A 31 8.94 9.30 -1.08
C ALA A 31 9.56 8.59 -2.30
N LEU A 32 8.75 8.03 -3.19
CA LEU A 32 9.23 7.42 -4.43
C LEU A 32 9.73 8.43 -5.45
N GLU A 33 9.08 9.60 -5.58
CA GLU A 33 9.56 10.70 -6.44
C GLU A 33 10.99 11.12 -6.12
N GLU A 34 11.31 11.16 -4.83
CA GLU A 34 12.62 11.56 -4.33
C GLU A 34 13.63 10.41 -4.35
N ALA A 35 13.19 9.18 -4.04
CA ALA A 35 14.09 8.04 -3.87
C ALA A 35 14.43 7.33 -5.18
N CYS A 36 13.47 7.18 -6.09
CA CYS A 36 13.66 6.35 -7.27
C CYS A 36 14.55 7.03 -8.33
N SER A 37 15.44 6.25 -8.94
CA SER A 37 16.24 6.69 -10.09
C SER A 37 15.46 6.61 -11.41
N GLY A 38 14.39 5.81 -11.45
CA GLY A 38 13.47 5.63 -12.59
C GLY A 38 12.00 5.64 -12.17
N GLN A 39 11.13 5.14 -13.04
CA GLN A 39 9.70 5.01 -12.72
C GLN A 39 9.48 3.93 -11.65
N CYS A 40 8.61 4.20 -10.70
CA CYS A 40 8.17 3.30 -9.64
C CYS A 40 6.64 3.34 -9.55
N ASP A 41 6.02 2.25 -9.11
CA ASP A 41 4.56 2.10 -9.08
C ASP A 41 4.04 2.05 -7.64
N VAL A 42 2.91 2.72 -7.41
CA VAL A 42 2.09 2.61 -6.20
C VAL A 42 0.74 2.03 -6.58
N ILE A 43 0.35 0.95 -5.92
CA ILE A 43 -0.99 0.35 -6.03
C ILE A 43 -1.70 0.53 -4.70
N ALA A 44 -2.69 1.40 -4.70
CA ALA A 44 -3.52 1.73 -3.54
C ALA A 44 -4.87 1.01 -3.64
N VAL A 45 -5.27 0.31 -2.58
CA VAL A 45 -6.53 -0.44 -2.55
C VAL A 45 -7.40 0.00 -1.37
N GLU A 46 -8.68 0.18 -1.63
CA GLU A 46 -9.68 0.57 -0.64
C GLU A 46 -11.03 -0.08 -0.96
N VAL A 47 -11.71 -0.58 0.07
CA VAL A 47 -12.98 -1.32 -0.07
C VAL A 47 -14.17 -0.41 -0.40
N ARG A 48 -14.07 0.87 -0.06
CA ARG A 48 -15.13 1.85 -0.28
C ARG A 48 -14.90 2.63 -1.59
N GLY A 49 -15.69 2.31 -2.62
CA GLY A 49 -15.63 2.99 -3.92
C GLY A 49 -15.79 4.51 -3.86
N ASP A 50 -16.56 5.06 -2.91
CA ASP A 50 -16.68 6.52 -2.73
C ASP A 50 -15.36 7.17 -2.29
N ARG A 51 -14.57 6.47 -1.46
CA ARG A 51 -13.24 6.93 -1.05
C ARG A 51 -12.20 6.76 -2.15
N VAL A 52 -12.27 5.65 -2.89
CA VAL A 52 -11.44 5.43 -4.09
C VAL A 52 -11.64 6.56 -5.08
N LYS A 53 -12.89 6.93 -5.37
CA LYS A 53 -13.22 8.05 -6.25
C LYS A 53 -12.67 9.37 -5.72
N ALA A 54 -12.84 9.65 -4.43
CA ALA A 54 -12.30 10.86 -3.81
C ALA A 54 -10.77 10.93 -3.92
N ALA A 55 -10.07 9.80 -3.73
CA ALA A 55 -8.62 9.71 -3.89
C ALA A 55 -8.21 9.94 -5.36
N GLN A 56 -8.89 9.31 -6.32
CA GLN A 56 -8.64 9.51 -7.75
C GLN A 56 -8.84 10.97 -8.16
N ASP A 57 -9.93 11.61 -7.72
CA ASP A 57 -10.22 13.01 -8.02
C ASP A 57 -9.15 13.94 -7.41
N PHE A 58 -8.72 13.68 -6.17
CA PHE A 58 -7.60 14.40 -5.54
C PHE A 58 -6.30 14.25 -6.32
N PHE A 59 -5.96 13.03 -6.75
CA PHE A 59 -4.71 12.74 -7.46
C PHE A 59 -4.64 13.33 -8.88
N ARG A 60 -5.76 13.78 -9.48
CA ARG A 60 -5.72 14.53 -10.75
C ARG A 60 -4.93 15.83 -10.67
N GLY A 61 -4.88 16.45 -9.48
CA GLY A 61 -4.11 17.67 -9.24
C GLY A 61 -2.68 17.43 -8.74
N VAL A 62 -2.24 16.18 -8.63
CA VAL A 62 -0.92 15.83 -8.08
C VAL A 62 0.03 15.53 -9.24
N GLU A 63 1.08 16.34 -9.37
CA GLU A 63 2.12 16.16 -10.38
C GLU A 63 3.22 15.23 -9.87
N LEU A 64 3.38 14.08 -10.53
CA LEU A 64 4.38 13.04 -10.23
C LEU A 64 5.09 12.67 -11.53
N LYS A 65 6.43 12.57 -11.50
CA LYS A 65 7.24 12.24 -12.69
C LYS A 65 7.73 10.80 -12.67
N ARG A 66 8.00 10.26 -11.49
CA ARG A 66 8.56 8.92 -11.28
C ARG A 66 7.57 7.96 -10.64
N ALA A 67 6.73 8.43 -9.73
CA ALA A 67 5.73 7.64 -9.02
C ALA A 67 4.44 7.58 -9.84
N LYS A 68 4.16 6.41 -10.41
CA LYS A 68 2.90 6.12 -11.06
C LYS A 68 1.94 5.52 -10.04
N VAL A 69 0.80 6.19 -9.82
CA VAL A 69 -0.17 5.79 -8.81
C VAL A 69 -1.41 5.20 -9.48
N SER A 70 -1.87 4.06 -8.96
CA SER A 70 -3.12 3.42 -9.35
C SER A 70 -3.99 3.16 -8.13
N PHE A 71 -5.29 3.37 -8.28
CA PHE A 71 -6.27 3.13 -7.24
C PHE A 71 -7.21 2.01 -7.68
N ALA A 72 -7.37 0.99 -6.84
CA ALA A 72 -8.27 -0.13 -7.04
C ALA A 72 -9.35 -0.16 -5.96
N GLU A 73 -10.60 -0.35 -6.37
CA GLU A 73 -11.68 -0.70 -5.45
C GLU A 73 -11.65 -2.20 -5.18
N GLY A 74 -11.59 -2.59 -3.91
CA GLY A 74 -11.52 -3.99 -3.52
C GLY A 74 -10.93 -4.16 -2.12
N ASP A 75 -10.83 -5.40 -1.65
CA ASP A 75 -10.15 -5.71 -0.39
C ASP A 75 -8.67 -6.07 -0.61
N ALA A 76 -7.88 -5.86 0.44
CA ALA A 76 -6.44 -6.08 0.39
C ALA A 76 -6.04 -7.55 0.19
N VAL A 77 -6.85 -8.51 0.66
CA VAL A 77 -6.54 -9.94 0.51
C VAL A 77 -6.73 -10.35 -0.94
N GLY A 78 -7.86 -9.99 -1.56
CA GLY A 78 -8.12 -10.25 -2.97
C GLY A 78 -7.06 -9.65 -3.89
N LEU A 79 -6.61 -8.42 -3.61
CA LEU A 79 -5.47 -7.81 -4.33
C LEU A 79 -4.21 -8.69 -4.19
N LEU A 80 -3.83 -9.04 -2.96
CA LEU A 80 -2.62 -9.81 -2.69
C LEU A 80 -2.65 -11.21 -3.30
N GLU A 81 -3.80 -11.86 -3.36
CA GLU A 81 -3.96 -13.18 -4.01
C GLU A 81 -3.68 -13.12 -5.52
N GLY A 82 -3.99 -12.01 -6.18
CA GLY A 82 -3.72 -11.77 -7.60
C GLY A 82 -2.33 -11.23 -7.93
N VAL A 83 -1.51 -10.90 -6.92
CA VAL A 83 -0.13 -10.42 -7.09
C VAL A 83 0.82 -11.60 -7.21
N ASP A 84 1.80 -11.52 -8.10
CA ASP A 84 2.84 -12.55 -8.23
C ASP A 84 3.74 -12.62 -6.99
N ASP A 85 4.26 -13.81 -6.68
CA ASP A 85 5.23 -13.99 -5.60
C ASP A 85 6.54 -13.22 -5.89
N GLU A 86 7.22 -12.79 -4.83
CA GLU A 86 8.48 -12.01 -4.88
C GLU A 86 8.45 -10.82 -5.87
N SER A 87 7.31 -10.12 -5.98
CA SER A 87 7.12 -9.05 -6.95
C SER A 87 6.98 -7.65 -6.32
N ILE A 88 6.79 -7.57 -5.01
CA ILE A 88 6.54 -6.31 -4.27
C ILE A 88 7.77 -5.91 -3.47
N ASP A 89 8.16 -4.65 -3.56
CA ASP A 89 9.31 -4.09 -2.83
C ASP A 89 8.91 -3.61 -1.43
N ALA A 90 7.74 -3.00 -1.30
CA ALA A 90 7.21 -2.59 0.00
C ALA A 90 5.68 -2.61 0.07
N ALA A 91 5.13 -2.76 1.28
CA ALA A 91 3.70 -2.67 1.54
C ALA A 91 3.44 -1.87 2.82
N PHE A 92 2.55 -0.88 2.73
CA PHE A 92 1.95 -0.20 3.88
C PHE A 92 0.58 -0.83 4.15
N VAL A 93 0.32 -1.21 5.40
CA VAL A 93 -0.85 -1.98 5.81
C VAL A 93 -1.65 -1.18 6.84
N ASP A 94 -2.80 -0.67 6.43
CA ASP A 94 -3.78 0.03 7.27
C ASP A 94 -5.19 -0.56 7.07
N VAL A 95 -5.26 -1.89 7.14
CA VAL A 95 -6.52 -2.63 7.08
C VAL A 95 -7.09 -2.87 8.49
N HIS A 96 -8.26 -3.49 8.58
CA HIS A 96 -8.77 -3.92 9.88
C HIS A 96 -7.81 -4.91 10.57
N VAL A 97 -7.50 -4.70 11.85
CA VAL A 97 -6.46 -5.46 12.56
C VAL A 97 -6.69 -6.98 12.58
N CYS A 98 -7.94 -7.45 12.52
CA CYS A 98 -8.26 -8.89 12.38
C CYS A 98 -7.62 -9.51 11.13
N MET A 99 -7.40 -8.73 10.06
CA MET A 99 -6.84 -9.20 8.80
C MET A 99 -5.31 -9.29 8.84
N TYR A 100 -4.65 -8.72 9.85
CA TYR A 100 -3.18 -8.63 9.89
C TYR A 100 -2.49 -9.99 9.79
N PRO A 101 -2.93 -11.06 10.49
CA PRO A 101 -2.32 -12.38 10.33
C PRO A 101 -2.41 -12.89 8.88
N LYS A 102 -3.56 -12.75 8.23
CA LYS A 102 -3.76 -13.21 6.85
C LYS A 102 -2.96 -12.39 5.84
N VAL A 103 -2.96 -11.07 6.01
CA VAL A 103 -2.19 -10.14 5.17
C VAL A 103 -0.69 -10.38 5.35
N ALA A 104 -0.21 -10.60 6.58
CA ALA A 104 1.19 -10.95 6.83
C ALA A 104 1.59 -12.27 6.17
N GLU A 105 0.76 -13.31 6.28
CA GLU A 105 1.01 -14.61 5.64
C GLU A 105 1.15 -14.48 4.12
N LEU A 106 0.30 -13.67 3.48
CA LEU A 106 0.39 -13.37 2.05
C LEU A 106 1.65 -12.57 1.72
N LEU A 107 1.90 -11.47 2.44
CA LEU A 107 3.04 -10.59 2.20
C LEU A 107 4.39 -11.31 2.35
N LEU A 108 4.50 -12.34 3.20
CA LEU A 108 5.70 -13.18 3.28
C LEU A 108 6.06 -13.85 1.94
N ARG A 109 5.07 -14.11 1.07
CA ARG A 109 5.28 -14.67 -0.27
C ARG A 109 5.39 -13.59 -1.35
N LYS A 110 4.61 -12.51 -1.23
CA LYS A 110 4.52 -11.46 -2.25
C LYS A 110 5.69 -10.48 -2.23
N LEU A 111 6.31 -10.27 -1.07
CA LEU A 111 7.48 -9.40 -0.96
C LEU A 111 8.72 -10.08 -1.56
N LYS A 112 9.53 -9.29 -2.26
CA LYS A 112 10.89 -9.67 -2.65
C LYS A 112 11.73 -9.95 -1.42
N ARG A 113 12.82 -10.71 -1.58
CA ARG A 113 13.86 -10.81 -0.54
C ARG A 113 14.36 -9.42 -0.15
N GLY A 114 14.28 -9.12 1.14
CA GLY A 114 14.64 -7.80 1.69
C GLY A 114 13.52 -6.77 1.61
N GLY A 115 12.36 -7.10 1.04
CA GLY A 115 11.20 -6.21 0.97
C GLY A 115 10.63 -5.87 2.35
N LEU A 116 9.87 -4.77 2.40
CA LEU A 116 9.43 -4.15 3.65
C LEU A 116 7.90 -4.17 3.79
N ALA A 117 7.37 -4.77 4.86
CA ALA A 117 6.00 -4.55 5.30
C ALA A 117 5.94 -3.61 6.51
N VAL A 118 5.03 -2.63 6.48
CA VAL A 118 4.80 -1.69 7.57
C VAL A 118 3.33 -1.75 7.98
N PHE A 119 3.06 -2.15 9.22
CA PHE A 119 1.70 -2.26 9.76
C PHE A 119 1.35 -1.05 10.64
N HIS A 120 0.34 -0.28 10.23
CA HIS A 120 -0.15 0.87 10.97
C HIS A 120 -0.87 0.43 12.26
N ASN A 121 -0.78 1.22 13.33
CA ASN A 121 -1.48 0.99 14.60
C ASN A 121 -1.28 -0.38 15.28
N ALA A 122 -0.19 -1.11 14.97
CA ALA A 122 0.02 -2.46 15.50
C ALA A 122 0.19 -2.54 17.04
N ILE A 123 0.64 -1.47 17.69
CA ILE A 123 0.88 -1.44 19.15
C ILE A 123 -0.41 -1.12 19.93
N ARG A 124 -1.28 -0.27 19.37
CA ARG A 124 -2.55 0.15 19.98
C ARG A 124 -3.61 0.23 18.89
N PRO A 125 -4.17 -0.91 18.46
CA PRO A 125 -5.21 -0.90 17.45
C PRO A 125 -6.46 -0.19 17.99
N PRO A 126 -7.28 0.42 17.12
CA PRO A 126 -8.61 0.88 17.52
C PRO A 126 -9.39 -0.23 18.20
N LEU A 127 -10.29 0.12 19.12
CA LEU A 127 -11.13 -0.86 19.82
C LEU A 127 -11.80 -1.79 18.83
N LEU A 128 -11.48 -3.08 18.94
CA LEU A 128 -12.07 -4.12 18.12
C LEU A 128 -13.59 -4.16 18.36
N PRO A 129 -14.41 -4.20 17.31
CA PRO A 129 -15.76 -4.72 17.46
C PRO A 129 -15.68 -6.17 17.96
N ARG A 130 -16.76 -6.67 18.57
CA ARG A 130 -16.82 -8.04 19.14
C ARG A 130 -16.21 -9.10 18.20
N PRO A 131 -15.65 -10.21 18.73
CA PRO A 131 -14.95 -11.24 17.95
C PRO A 131 -15.70 -11.77 16.71
N SER A 132 -17.03 -11.67 16.68
CA SER A 132 -17.89 -12.04 15.54
C SER A 132 -17.88 -11.05 14.36
N ARG A 133 -17.00 -10.03 14.40
CA ARG A 133 -16.76 -9.06 13.32
C ARG A 133 -15.30 -9.08 12.83
N CYS A 134 -14.52 -10.04 13.34
CA CYS A 134 -13.56 -10.76 12.54
C CYS A 134 -14.29 -12.00 11.98
#